data_AF-A0A9D8KE86-F1
#
_entry.id   AF-A0A9D8KE86-F1
#
_cell.length_a   1.000
_cell.length_b   1.000
_cell.length_c   1.000
_cell.angle_alpha   90.00
_cell.angle_beta   90.00
_cell.angle_gamma   90.00
#
_symmetry.space_group_name_H-M   'P 1'
#
loop_
_entity.id
_entity.type
_entity.pdbx_description
1 polymer ?
#
loop_
_entity_poly.entity_id
_entity_poly.type
_entity_poly.pdbx_seq_one_letter_code
_entity_poly.pdbx_strand_id
1 'polypeptide(L)' 'MKNAVLSEQEFTIDYERALMTLPDHQLWIWLMYRQGYTQEYIGAKLGVTQSDVAYHLGKTSVYLRRWINDEEE' A
#
# COMPACT_ATOMS: atom_id res chain seq x y z
N MET A 1 -10.58 1.61 24.25
CA MET A 1 -10.23 0.75 23.09
C MET A 1 -8.82 0.24 23.33
N LYS A 2 -8.59 -1.07 23.18
CA LYS A 2 -7.33 -1.74 23.58
C LYS A 2 -6.24 -1.42 22.56
N ASN A 3 -5.18 -0.72 22.95
CA ASN A 3 -3.90 -0.74 22.21
C ASN A 3 -3.19 -2.07 22.52
N ALA A 4 -3.67 -3.15 21.91
CA ALA A 4 -2.89 -4.37 21.83
C ALA A 4 -1.85 -4.14 20.73
N VAL A 5 -0.57 -4.07 21.11
CA VAL A 5 0.52 -4.05 20.13
C VAL A 5 0.52 -5.41 19.45
N LEU A 6 0.24 -5.44 18.14
CA LEU A 6 0.32 -6.65 17.33
C LEU A 6 1.73 -7.24 17.42
N SER A 7 1.83 -8.57 17.52
CA SER A 7 3.12 -9.23 17.29
C SER A 7 3.57 -9.03 15.84
N GLU A 8 4.88 -9.15 15.57
CA GLU A 8 5.43 -8.97 14.23
C GLU A 8 4.80 -9.92 13.19
N GLN A 9 4.44 -11.14 13.62
CA GLN A 9 3.79 -12.13 12.77
C GLN A 9 2.33 -11.77 12.46
N GLU A 10 1.58 -11.28 13.45
CA GLU A 10 0.20 -10.81 13.26
C GLU A 10 0.17 -9.57 12.35
N PHE A 11 1.10 -8.63 12.56
CA PHE A 11 1.25 -7.47 11.69
C PHE A 11 1.52 -7.87 10.22
N THR A 12 2.39 -8.85 10.00
CA THR A 12 2.72 -9.32 8.65
C THR A 12 1.49 -9.94 7.96
N ILE A 13 0.75 -10.80 8.67
CA ILE A 13 -0.46 -11.45 8.13
C ILE A 13 -1.55 -10.43 7.80
N ASP A 14 -1.81 -9.47 8.71
CA ASP A 14 -2.85 -8.47 8.49
C ASP A 14 -2.45 -7.45 7.41
N TYR A 15 -1.17 -7.13 7.31
CA TYR A 15 -0.64 -6.33 6.20
C TYR A 15 -0.81 -7.02 4.85
N GLU A 16 -0.49 -8.32 4.75
CA GLU A 16 -0.70 -9.09 3.52
C GLU A 16 -2.18 -9.16 3.14
N ARG A 17 -3.08 -9.37 4.11
CA ARG A 17 -4.53 -9.33 3.89
C ARG A 17 -4.97 -7.97 3.34
N ALA A 18 -4.47 -6.88 3.92
CA ALA A 18 -4.78 -5.54 3.44
C ALA A 18 -4.30 -5.33 2.00
N LEU A 19 -3.10 -5.81 1.64
CA LEU A 19 -2.61 -5.74 0.25
C LEU A 19 -3.51 -6.50 -0.73
N MET A 20 -4.04 -7.65 -0.34
CA MET A 20 -4.93 -8.47 -1.18
C MET A 20 -6.29 -7.83 -1.47
N THR A 21 -6.65 -6.76 -0.75
CA THR A 21 -7.89 -5.99 -1.03
C THR A 21 -7.69 -4.84 -2.02
N LEU A 22 -6.43 -4.50 -2.37
CA LEU A 22 -6.14 -3.41 -3.29
C LEU A 22 -6.50 -3.81 -4.73
N PRO A 23 -6.97 -2.86 -5.57
CA PRO A 23 -7.06 -3.08 -7.01
C PRO A 23 -5.70 -3.45 -7.61
N ASP A 24 -5.68 -4.35 -8.60
CA ASP A 24 -4.45 -4.90 -9.20
C ASP A 24 -3.42 -3.83 -9.57
N HIS A 25 -3.84 -2.77 -10.26
CA HIS A 25 -2.93 -1.69 -10.68
C HIS A 25 -2.30 -0.97 -9.48
N GLN A 26 -3.05 -0.78 -8.40
CA GLN A 26 -2.60 -0.11 -7.18
C GLN A 26 -1.68 -1.03 -6.36
N LEU A 27 -1.96 -2.33 -6.35
CA LEU A 27 -1.08 -3.35 -5.77
C LEU A 27 0.27 -3.38 -6.51
N TRP A 28 0.27 -3.40 -7.85
CA TRP A 28 1.50 -3.39 -8.65
C TRP A 28 2.34 -2.13 -8.42
N ILE A 29 1.71 -0.95 -8.42
CA ILE A 29 2.37 0.31 -8.10
C ILE A 29 3.05 0.22 -6.72
N TRP A 30 2.33 -0.28 -5.71
CA TRP A 30 2.86 -0.40 -4.35
C TRP A 30 4.03 -1.38 -4.26
N LEU A 31 3.91 -2.57 -4.84
CA LEU A 31 4.95 -3.60 -4.81
C LEU A 31 6.23 -3.15 -5.52
N MET A 32 6.10 -2.52 -6.69
CA MET A 32 7.27 -1.98 -7.40
C MET A 32 7.96 -0.88 -6.58
N TYR A 33 7.19 0.02 -5.98
CA TYR A 33 7.77 1.06 -5.12
C TYR A 33 8.49 0.48 -3.90
N ARG A 34 7.92 -0.56 -3.27
CA ARG A 34 8.56 -1.27 -2.14
C ARG A 34 9.85 -2.01 -2.53
N GLN A 35 9.99 -2.40 -3.79
CA GLN A 35 11.24 -2.96 -4.34
C GLN A 35 12.30 -1.89 -4.65
N GLY A 36 11.98 -0.60 -4.46
CA GLY A 36 12.92 0.51 -4.64
C GLY A 36 12.88 1.17 -6.02
N TYR A 37 11.91 0.81 -6.88
CA TYR A 37 11.76 1.48 -8.17
C TYR A 37 11.27 2.91 -8.00
N THR A 38 11.77 3.82 -8.84
CA THR A 38 11.35 5.23 -8.85
C THR A 38 9.93 5.37 -9.40
N GLN A 39 9.21 6.40 -8.97
CA GLN A 39 7.85 6.67 -9.45
C GLN A 39 7.82 6.92 -10.97
N GLU A 40 8.87 7.57 -11.51
CA GLU A 40 9.04 7.78 -12.95
C GLU A 40 9.15 6.44 -13.70
N TYR A 41 9.98 5.51 -13.22
CA TYR A 41 10.12 4.19 -13.82
C TYR A 41 8.82 3.39 -13.75
N ILE A 42 8.13 3.41 -12.61
CA ILE A 42 6.85 2.72 -12.42
C ILE A 42 5.81 3.27 -13.39
N GLY A 43 5.71 4.60 -13.51
CA GLY A 43 4.79 5.26 -14.43
C GLY A 43 5.05 4.87 -15.87
N ALA A 44 6.31 4.94 -16.31
CA ALA A 44 6.71 4.51 -17.65
C ALA A 44 6.41 3.02 -17.91
N LYS A 45 6.61 2.15 -16.91
CA LYS A 45 6.37 0.70 -17.03
C LYS A 45 4.89 0.36 -17.13
N LEU A 46 4.03 1.11 -16.44
CA LEU A 46 2.59 0.86 -16.35
C LEU A 46 1.76 1.73 -17.31
N GLY A 47 2.39 2.64 -18.05
CA GLY A 47 1.69 3.53 -18.98
C GLY A 47 0.87 4.63 -18.30
N VAL A 48 1.30 5.09 -17.12
CA VAL A 48 0.63 6.16 -16.34
C VAL A 48 1.62 7.28 -16.01
N THR A 49 1.13 8.45 -15.60
CA THR A 49 2.02 9.56 -15.25
C THR A 49 2.69 9.34 -13.88
N GLN A 50 3.83 9.97 -13.65
CA GLN A 50 4.48 9.97 -12.34
C GLN A 50 3.54 10.52 -11.25
N SER A 51 2.73 11.54 -11.57
CA SER A 51 1.75 12.12 -10.65
C SER A 51 0.65 11.12 -10.27
N ASP A 52 0.19 10.29 -11.21
CA ASP A 52 -0.77 9.22 -10.92
C ASP A 52 -0.16 8.18 -9.99
N VAL A 53 1.09 7.78 -10.22
CA VAL A 53 1.82 6.87 -9.33
C VAL A 53 1.90 7.45 -7.91
N ALA A 54 2.29 8.72 -7.78
CA ALA A 54 2.34 9.40 -6.49
C ALA A 54 0.98 9.44 -5.77
N TYR A 55 -0.10 9.72 -6.52
CA TYR A 55 -1.46 9.71 -6.01
C TYR A 55 -1.86 8.33 -5.48
N HIS A 56 -1.63 7.27 -6.25
CA HIS A 56 -1.94 5.91 -5.84
C HIS A 56 -1.12 5.47 -4.63
N LEU A 57 0.18 5.79 -4.57
CA LEU A 57 1.02 5.50 -3.40
C LEU A 57 0.52 6.21 -2.13
N GLY A 58 0.11 7.48 -2.26
CA GLY A 58 -0.48 8.24 -1.16
C GLY A 58 -1.75 7.58 -0.62
N LYS A 59 -2.68 7.22 -1.52
CA LYS A 59 -3.93 6.52 -1.13
C LYS A 59 -3.65 5.16 -0.49
N THR A 60 -2.75 4.36 -1.07
CA THR A 60 -2.38 3.06 -0.50
C THR A 60 -1.79 3.20 0.89
N SER A 61 -0.91 4.17 1.12
CA SER A 61 -0.30 4.41 2.44
C SER A 61 -1.32 4.77 3.51
N VAL A 62 -2.30 5.63 3.17
CA VAL A 62 -3.41 5.98 4.07
C VAL A 62 -4.30 4.77 4.35
N TYR A 63 -4.68 4.04 3.30
CA TYR A 63 -5.51 2.83 3.41
C TYR A 63 -4.87 1.77 4.33
N LEU A 64 -3.61 1.41 4.09
CA LEU A 64 -2.91 0.40 4.87
C LEU A 64 -2.74 0.83 6.34
N ARG A 65 -2.49 2.11 6.60
CA ARG A 65 -2.42 2.65 7.96
C ARG A 65 -3.75 2.50 8.69
N ARG A 66 -4.85 2.88 8.03
CA ARG A 66 -6.20 2.77 8.60
C ARG A 66 -6.55 1.33 8.91
N TRP A 67 -6.26 0.42 7.98
CA TRP A 67 -6.48 -1.01 8.16
C TRP A 67 -5.73 -1.56 9.39
N ILE A 68 -4.44 -1.25 9.50
CA ILE A 68 -3.61 -1.71 10.63
C ILE A 68 -4.11 -1.14 11.97
N ASN A 69 -4.60 0.10 11.96
CA ASN A 69 -5.10 0.77 13.16
C ASN A 69 -6.58 0.50 13.46
N ASP A 70 -7.26 -0.28 12.62
CA ASP A 70 -8.72 -0.50 12.69
C ASP A 70 -9.51 0.83 12.70
N GLU A 71 -9.07 1.79 11.89
CA GLU A 71 -9.74 3.08 11.69
C GLU A 71 -10.82 2.96 10.60
N GLU A 72 -12.09 3.19 10.95
CA GLU A 72 -13.21 3.25 9.99
C GLU A 72 -13.09 4.49 9.04
N GLU A 73 -13.59 4.35 7.80
CA GLU A 73 -13.42 5.33 6.71
C GLU A 73 -14.34 6.56 6.78
#